data_AF-A0A4P7X3S4-F1
#
_entry.id   AF-A0A4P7X3S4-F1
#
_cell.length_a   1.000
_cell.length_b   1.000
_cell.length_c   1.000
_cell.angle_alpha   90.00
_cell.angle_beta   90.00
_cell.angle_gamma   90.00
#
_symmetry.space_group_name_H-M   'P 1'
#
loop_
_entity.id
_entity.type
_entity.pdbx_description
1 polymer ?
#
loop_
_entity_poly.entity_id
_entity_poly.type
_entity_poly.pdbx_seq_one_letter_code
_entity_poly.pdbx_strand_id
1 'polypeptide(L)'
;MTDVFEAISTLEKSELKISELMETQSIFELVFEIVKDTGFYNHDENFNLIKALNVDTNDHDTENALYTTWTAMGINLNTSKTQQEFNAKFALFVPIILKNMGAVNAIAV
;
A
#
# COMPACT_ATOMS: atom_id res chain seq x y z
N MET A 1 -10.45 3.29 -13.78
CA MET A 1 -9.26 2.82 -13.01
C MET A 1 -9.18 3.47 -11.62
N THR A 2 -9.92 4.56 -11.39
CA THR A 2 -10.14 5.20 -10.08
C THR A 2 -11.14 4.45 -9.18
N ASP A 3 -12.00 3.60 -9.75
CA ASP A 3 -13.16 3.01 -9.05
C ASP A 3 -12.84 2.23 -7.77
N VAL A 4 -11.74 1.46 -7.74
CA VAL A 4 -11.42 0.65 -6.56
C VAL A 4 -10.96 1.54 -5.40
N PHE A 5 -10.16 2.55 -5.68
CA PHE A 5 -9.67 3.49 -4.66
C PHE A 5 -10.75 4.45 -4.21
N GLU A 6 -11.61 4.89 -5.12
CA GLU A 6 -12.75 5.76 -4.82
C GLU A 6 -13.80 5.00 -3.98
N ALA A 7 -14.12 3.75 -4.34
CA ALA A 7 -15.03 2.88 -3.58
C ALA A 7 -14.48 2.50 -2.19
N ILE A 8 -13.17 2.37 -2.02
CA ILE A 8 -12.55 2.08 -0.73
C ILE A 8 -12.37 3.36 0.11
N SER A 9 -12.17 4.52 -0.52
CA SER A 9 -12.08 5.81 0.17
C SER A 9 -13.42 6.33 0.71
N THR A 10 -14.54 5.86 0.14
CA THR A 10 -15.90 6.18 0.60
C THR A 10 -16.40 5.24 1.70
N LEU A 11 -15.72 4.12 1.95
CA LEU A 11 -15.99 3.29 3.13
C LEU A 11 -15.55 4.08 4.36
N GLU A 12 -16.52 4.50 5.17
CA GLU A 12 -16.25 5.13 6.46
C GLU A 12 -15.29 4.24 7.26
N LYS A 13 -14.32 4.88 7.93
CA LYS A 13 -13.22 4.29 8.71
C LYS A 13 -13.58 3.06 9.58
N SER A 14 -14.86 2.86 9.89
CA SER A 14 -15.40 1.82 10.76
C SER A 14 -15.77 0.49 10.08
N GLU A 15 -15.80 0.37 8.75
CA GLU A 15 -16.33 -0.85 8.09
C GLU A 15 -15.34 -1.67 7.27
N LEU A 16 -14.14 -1.15 7.01
CA LEU A 16 -13.18 -1.80 6.12
C LEU A 16 -12.57 -3.04 6.77
N LYS A 17 -13.01 -4.23 6.34
CA LYS A 17 -12.55 -5.51 6.88
C LYS A 17 -11.21 -5.89 6.26
N ILE A 18 -10.37 -6.57 7.04
CA ILE A 18 -9.11 -7.12 6.52
C ILE A 18 -9.36 -8.01 5.30
N SER A 19 -10.44 -8.79 5.28
CA SER A 19 -10.82 -9.60 4.11
C SER A 19 -10.98 -8.78 2.83
N GLU A 20 -11.57 -7.58 2.91
CA GLU A 20 -11.78 -6.68 1.77
C GLU A 20 -10.46 -6.07 1.30
N LEU A 21 -9.52 -5.82 2.23
CA LEU A 21 -8.16 -5.41 1.85
C LEU A 21 -7.42 -6.52 1.14
N MET A 22 -7.53 -7.75 1.62
CA MET A 22 -6.87 -8.90 1.02
C MET A 22 -7.36 -9.19 -0.41
N GLU A 23 -8.61 -8.86 -0.74
CA GLU A 23 -9.13 -8.97 -2.12
C GLU A 23 -8.36 -8.09 -3.12
N THR A 24 -7.73 -7.01 -2.65
CA THR A 24 -6.95 -6.10 -3.51
C THR A 24 -5.52 -6.57 -3.77
N GLN A 25 -5.06 -7.66 -3.14
CA GLN A 25 -3.67 -8.13 -3.22
C GLN A 25 -3.18 -8.30 -4.66
N SER A 26 -3.99 -8.91 -5.53
CA SER A 26 -3.66 -9.13 -6.95
C SER A 26 -3.39 -7.83 -7.72
N ILE A 27 -4.03 -6.71 -7.33
CA ILE A 27 -3.80 -5.39 -7.93
C ILE A 27 -2.43 -4.87 -7.53
N PHE A 28 -2.06 -4.99 -6.25
CA PHE A 28 -0.74 -4.59 -5.77
C PHE A 28 0.38 -5.42 -6.38
N GLU A 29 0.18 -6.73 -6.55
CA GLU A 29 1.14 -7.63 -7.21
C GLU A 29 1.37 -7.22 -8.66
N LEU A 30 0.30 -6.95 -9.41
CA LEU A 30 0.40 -6.48 -10.79
C LEU A 30 1.19 -5.16 -10.89
N VAL A 31 0.89 -4.21 -10.00
CA VAL A 31 1.59 -2.92 -9.98
C VAL A 31 3.06 -3.11 -9.64
N PHE A 32 3.37 -3.95 -8.65
CA PHE A 32 4.74 -4.25 -8.26
C PHE A 32 5.54 -4.79 -9.45
N GLU A 33 5.00 -5.75 -10.19
CA GLU A 33 5.66 -6.32 -11.37
C GLU A 33 5.90 -5.26 -12.46
N ILE A 34 4.90 -4.41 -12.75
CA ILE A 34 5.05 -3.33 -13.72
C ILE A 34 6.15 -2.34 -13.29
N VAL A 35 6.17 -1.95 -12.02
CA VAL A 35 7.08 -0.92 -11.50
C VAL A 35 8.50 -1.45 -11.32
N LYS A 36 8.66 -2.71 -10.91
CA LYS A 36 9.96 -3.36 -10.69
C LYS A 36 10.86 -3.27 -11.92
N ASP A 37 10.30 -3.53 -13.11
CA ASP A 37 11.06 -3.54 -14.36
C ASP A 37 11.50 -2.15 -14.83
N THR A 38 10.92 -1.08 -14.25
CA THR A 38 11.34 0.31 -14.53
C THR A 38 12.59 0.74 -13.74
N GLY A 39 13.02 -0.06 -12.76
CA GLY A 39 14.10 0.31 -11.84
C GLY A 39 13.70 1.32 -10.76
N PHE A 40 12.43 1.72 -10.67
CA PHE A 40 11.93 2.70 -9.69
C PHE A 40 12.31 2.37 -8.24
N TYR A 41 12.21 1.10 -7.83
CA TYR A 41 12.55 0.64 -6.48
C TYR A 41 14.05 0.61 -6.18
N ASN A 42 14.87 0.56 -7.23
CA ASN A 42 16.32 0.50 -7.12
C ASN A 42 16.96 1.89 -7.07
N HIS A 43 16.16 2.95 -7.19
CA HIS A 43 16.63 4.30 -6.98
C HIS A 43 16.86 4.53 -5.48
N ASP A 44 18.07 4.90 -5.08
CA ASP A 44 18.48 5.01 -3.67
C ASP A 44 17.50 5.86 -2.83
N GLU A 45 16.98 6.96 -3.39
CA GLU A 45 15.99 7.80 -2.72
C GLU A 45 14.69 7.03 -2.44
N ASN A 46 14.15 6.35 -3.46
CA ASN A 46 12.91 5.57 -3.32
C ASN A 46 13.10 4.39 -2.37
N PHE A 47 14.24 3.70 -2.44
CA PHE A 47 14.58 2.61 -1.53
C PHE A 47 14.59 3.09 -0.07
N ASN A 48 15.24 4.24 0.19
CA ASN A 48 15.28 4.83 1.52
C ASN A 48 13.89 5.29 2.00
N LEU A 49 13.08 5.86 1.11
CA LEU A 49 11.70 6.25 1.41
C LEU A 49 10.83 5.04 1.76
N ILE A 50 10.91 3.94 1.00
CA ILE A 50 10.19 2.70 1.28
C ILE A 50 10.58 2.16 2.65
N LYS A 51 11.89 2.18 2.97
CA LYS A 51 12.38 1.73 4.27
C LYS A 51 11.84 2.60 5.42
N ALA A 52 11.82 3.92 5.26
CA ALA A 52 11.28 4.84 6.25
C ALA A 52 9.77 4.62 6.47
N LEU A 53 9.00 4.56 5.38
CA LEU A 53 7.56 4.28 5.43
C LEU A 53 7.25 2.93 6.10
N ASN A 54 8.05 1.90 5.82
CA ASN A 54 7.87 0.59 6.44
C ASN A 54 8.19 0.60 7.95
N VAL A 55 9.01 1.52 8.45
CA VAL A 55 9.23 1.69 9.90
C VAL A 55 8.02 2.39 10.53
N ASP A 56 7.51 3.43 9.88
CA ASP A 56 6.37 4.22 10.37
C ASP A 56 5.07 3.40 10.44
N THR A 57 4.95 2.35 9.62
CA THR A 57 3.76 1.49 9.58
C THR A 57 3.95 0.13 10.22
N ASN A 58 5.08 -0.09 10.92
CA ASN A 58 5.38 -1.34 11.59
C ASN A 58 4.65 -1.41 12.94
N ASP A 59 3.45 -1.99 12.95
CA ASP A 59 2.74 -2.37 14.17
C ASP A 59 3.12 -3.80 14.61
N HIS A 60 3.04 -4.08 15.91
CA HIS A 60 3.25 -5.42 16.46
C HIS A 60 2.10 -6.39 16.10
N ASP A 61 0.91 -5.86 15.82
CA ASP A 61 -0.22 -6.62 15.31
C ASP A 61 -0.30 -6.50 13.77
N THR A 62 -0.20 -7.65 13.09
CA THR A 62 -0.19 -7.75 11.62
C THR A 62 -1.45 -7.21 10.95
N GLU A 63 -2.62 -7.37 11.55
CA GLU A 63 -3.87 -6.84 10.99
C GLU A 63 -3.89 -5.32 11.11
N ASN A 64 -3.50 -4.78 12.27
CA ASN A 64 -3.33 -3.35 12.49
C ASN A 64 -2.23 -2.75 11.60
N ALA A 65 -1.14 -3.48 11.34
CA ALA A 65 -0.07 -3.02 10.45
C ALA A 65 -0.57 -2.85 9.01
N LEU A 66 -1.36 -3.79 8.50
CA LEU A 66 -1.97 -3.70 7.17
C LEU A 66 -2.94 -2.51 7.08
N TYR A 67 -3.85 -2.38 8.06
CA TYR A 67 -4.81 -1.29 8.10
C TYR A 67 -4.13 0.09 8.23
N THR A 68 -3.12 0.19 9.09
CA THR A 68 -2.35 1.43 9.30
C THR A 68 -1.58 1.82 8.05
N THR A 69 -0.90 0.87 7.41
CA THR A 69 -0.19 1.12 6.14
C THR A 69 -1.17 1.59 5.07
N TRP A 70 -2.34 0.96 4.99
CA TRP A 70 -3.32 1.34 4.00
C TRP A 70 -3.87 2.75 4.24
N THR A 71 -4.25 3.05 5.49
CA THR A 71 -4.70 4.39 5.88
C THR A 71 -3.64 5.45 5.59
N ALA A 72 -2.37 5.17 5.91
CA ALA A 72 -1.26 6.08 5.62
C ALA A 72 -1.09 6.32 4.12
N MET A 73 -1.20 5.28 3.29
CA MET A 73 -1.17 5.43 1.83
C MET A 73 -2.32 6.33 1.35
N GLY A 74 -3.56 6.07 1.77
CA GLY A 74 -4.72 6.90 1.38
C GLY A 74 -4.53 8.38 1.71
N ILE A 75 -4.05 8.68 2.93
CA ILE A 75 -3.74 10.06 3.36
C ILE A 75 -2.67 10.68 2.45
N ASN A 76 -1.58 9.96 2.18
CA ASN A 76 -0.49 10.47 1.35
C ASN A 76 -0.91 10.68 -0.11
N LEU A 77 -1.70 9.77 -0.67
CA LEU A 77 -2.23 9.90 -2.03
C LEU A 77 -3.10 11.15 -2.19
N ASN A 78 -3.95 11.45 -1.20
CA ASN A 78 -4.82 12.63 -1.20
C ASN A 78 -4.08 13.97 -1.16
N THR A 79 -2.80 13.99 -0.79
CA THR A 79 -1.97 15.20 -0.84
C THR A 79 -1.38 15.49 -2.22
N SER A 80 -1.54 14.56 -3.17
CA SER A 80 -0.92 14.66 -4.50
C SER A 80 -1.60 15.71 -5.35
N LYS A 81 -0.81 16.55 -6.03
CA LYS A 81 -1.30 17.60 -6.92
C LYS A 81 -1.27 17.21 -8.39
N THR A 82 -0.55 16.14 -8.71
CA THR A 82 -0.39 15.63 -10.09
C THR A 82 -0.52 14.11 -10.13
N GLN A 83 -0.87 13.57 -11.31
CA GLN A 83 -0.93 12.13 -11.53
C GLN A 83 0.44 11.46 -11.34
N GLN A 84 1.53 12.13 -11.72
CA GLN A 84 2.88 11.61 -11.55
C GLN A 84 3.23 11.48 -10.07
N GLU A 85 2.89 12.48 -9.26
CA GLU A 85 3.08 12.46 -7.81
C GLU A 85 2.23 11.37 -7.15
N PHE A 86 0.96 11.22 -7.58
CA PHE A 86 0.09 10.15 -7.12
C PHE A 86 0.70 8.77 -7.42
N ASN A 87 1.12 8.54 -8.67
CA ASN A 87 1.69 7.26 -9.10
C ASN A 87 2.99 6.94 -8.36
N ALA A 88 3.85 7.93 -8.14
CA ALA A 88 5.10 7.76 -7.41
C ALA A 88 4.84 7.39 -5.94
N LYS A 89 3.95 8.13 -5.25
CA LYS A 89 3.56 7.82 -3.87
C LYS A 89 2.94 6.43 -3.79
N PHE A 90 2.01 6.11 -4.69
CA PHE A 90 1.39 4.79 -4.75
C PHE A 90 2.44 3.69 -4.88
N ALA A 91 3.36 3.83 -5.84
CA ALA A 91 4.43 2.86 -6.06
C ALA A 91 5.29 2.64 -4.81
N LEU A 92 5.60 3.69 -4.02
CA LEU A 92 6.36 3.57 -2.77
C LEU A 92 5.65 2.71 -1.71
N PHE A 93 4.32 2.74 -1.64
CA PHE A 93 3.56 1.95 -0.66
C PHE A 93 3.32 0.50 -1.07
N VAL A 94 3.30 0.20 -2.37
CA VAL A 94 3.07 -1.15 -2.93
C VAL A 94 3.88 -2.25 -2.23
N PRO A 95 5.23 -2.17 -2.13
CA PRO A 95 6.01 -3.24 -1.49
C PRO A 95 5.70 -3.42 0.00
N ILE A 96 5.28 -2.36 0.68
CA ILE A 96 4.96 -2.37 2.12
C ILE A 96 3.61 -3.05 2.36
N ILE A 97 2.61 -2.71 1.53
CA ILE A 97 1.29 -3.35 1.57
C ILE A 97 1.40 -4.83 1.26
N LEU A 98 2.12 -5.22 0.20
CA LEU A 98 2.32 -6.64 -0.15
C LEU A 98 3.00 -7.42 0.96
N LYS A 99 4.01 -6.83 1.62
CA LYS A 99 4.67 -7.45 2.78
C LYS A 99 3.68 -7.71 3.91
N ASN A 100 2.81 -6.75 4.23
CA ASN A 100 1.83 -6.89 5.31
C ASN A 100 0.71 -7.89 4.97
N MET A 101 0.23 -7.90 3.72
CA MET A 101 -0.70 -8.93 3.23
C MET A 101 -0.10 -10.34 3.32
N GLY A 102 1.18 -10.48 2.94
CA GLY A 102 1.92 -11.74 3.09
C GLY A 102 2.02 -12.21 4.55
N ALA A 103 2.21 -11.28 5.49
CA ALA A 103 2.25 -11.59 6.92
C ALA A 103 0.89 -12.05 7.47
N VAL A 104 -0.21 -11.40 7.06
CA VAL A 104 -1.58 -11.82 7.41
C VAL A 104 -1.88 -13.22 6.86
N ASN A 105 -1.55 -13.48 5.59
CA ASN A 105 -1.72 -14.81 4.99
C ASN A 105 -0.90 -15.89 5.71
N ALA A 106 0.30 -15.57 6.20
CA ALA A 106 1.15 -16.52 6.92
C ALA A 106 0.60 -16.92 8.31
N ILE A 107 -0.26 -16.08 8.90
CA ILE A 107 -0.92 -16.36 10.19
C ILE A 107 -2.25 -17.10 10.00
N ALA A 108 -2.90 -16.91 8.84
CA ALA A 108 -4.17 -17.54 8.51
C ALA A 108 -4.06 -19.04 8.12
N VAL A 109 -2.84 -19.57 7.97
CA VAL A 109 -2.51 -20.98 7.63
C VAL A 109 -2.07 -21.74 8.88
#